data_AF-A0A419ES86-F1
#
_entry.id   AF-A0A419ES86-F1
#
_cell.length_a   1.000
_cell.length_b   1.000
_cell.length_c   1.000
_cell.angle_alpha   90.00
_cell.angle_beta   90.00
_cell.angle_gamma   90.00
#
_symmetry.space_group_name_H-M   'P 1'
#
loop_
_entity.id
_entity.type
_entity.pdbx_description
1 polymer ?
#
loop_
_entity_poly.entity_id
_entity_poly.type
_entity_poly.pdbx_seq_one_letter_code
_entity_poly.pdbx_strand_id
1 'polypeptide(L)'
;MERREFFKKSLTAGLAGIAFPYINFNKALAKESSPVSKYDLVAIKGGEAEDMFDKAIAELGGLKSFIKKGQKVVVKPNIGWDVIPENAANTNPKLVGRIVKRCFEAGAKDVYVFDHTCDNWTKCYSNSGIERAAKDAGAKVVSGENEGYYQEVKIPNGKKLKKDKVHELILDSDVFINVPV
;
A
#
# COMPACT_ATOMS: atom_id res chain seq x y z
N MET A 1 -8.68 55.50 -4.77
CA MET A 1 -9.02 54.16 -5.29
C MET A 1 -9.21 54.30 -6.79
N GLU A 2 -8.41 53.62 -7.60
CA GLU A 2 -8.44 53.73 -9.07
C GLU A 2 -9.77 53.17 -9.63
N ARG A 3 -10.49 53.94 -10.46
CA ARG A 3 -11.79 53.51 -11.05
C ARG A 3 -11.71 52.16 -11.75
N ARG A 4 -10.57 51.87 -12.39
CA ARG A 4 -10.31 50.61 -13.09
C ARG A 4 -10.22 49.40 -12.15
N GLU A 5 -9.68 49.59 -10.95
CA GLU A 5 -9.61 48.56 -9.91
C GLU A 5 -10.98 48.25 -9.33
N PHE A 6 -11.83 49.28 -9.18
CA PHE A 6 -13.21 49.11 -8.73
C PHE A 6 -14.00 48.24 -9.71
N PHE A 7 -13.98 48.55 -11.01
CA PHE A 7 -14.71 47.76 -12.01
C PHE A 7 -14.21 46.32 -12.11
N LYS A 8 -12.90 46.08 -12.04
CA LYS A 8 -12.36 44.71 -12.01
C LYS A 8 -12.88 43.94 -10.80
N LYS A 9 -12.77 44.51 -9.59
CA LYS A 9 -13.20 43.85 -8.35
C LYS A 9 -14.70 43.61 -8.32
N SER A 10 -15.51 44.54 -8.81
CA SER A 10 -16.97 44.38 -8.91
C SER A 10 -17.37 43.30 -9.92
N LEU A 11 -16.66 43.15 -11.04
CA LEU A 11 -16.94 42.09 -12.03
C LEU A 11 -16.59 40.69 -11.48
N THR A 12 -15.43 40.55 -10.81
CA THR A 12 -15.02 39.26 -10.22
C THR A 12 -15.95 38.82 -9.09
N ALA A 13 -16.41 39.77 -8.25
CA ALA A 13 -17.38 39.51 -7.21
C ALA A 13 -18.77 39.12 -7.78
N GLY A 14 -19.20 39.79 -8.86
CA GLY A 14 -20.45 39.46 -9.55
C GLY A 14 -20.45 38.06 -10.18
N LEU A 15 -19.35 37.67 -10.83
CA LEU A 15 -19.20 36.34 -11.44
C LEU A 15 -19.15 35.22 -10.39
N ALA A 16 -18.50 35.45 -9.24
CA ALA A 16 -18.49 34.51 -8.13
C ALA A 16 -19.88 34.33 -7.52
N GLY A 17 -20.68 35.40 -7.41
CA GLY A 17 -22.05 35.35 -6.90
C GLY A 17 -23.03 34.62 -7.82
N ILE A 18 -22.86 34.72 -9.13
CA ILE A 18 -23.70 34.02 -10.12
C ILE A 18 -23.37 32.53 -10.19
N ALA A 19 -22.10 32.13 -10.04
CA ALA A 19 -21.70 30.73 -10.07
C ALA A 19 -21.96 30.00 -8.73
N PHE A 20 -22.07 30.72 -7.62
CA PHE A 20 -22.23 30.16 -6.27
C PHE A 20 -23.42 29.18 -6.11
N PRO A 21 -24.63 29.44 -6.65
CA PRO A 21 -25.75 28.50 -6.54
C PRO A 21 -25.64 27.31 -7.52
N TYR A 22 -24.79 27.38 -8.54
CA TYR A 22 -24.58 26.29 -9.51
C TYR A 22 -23.40 25.38 -9.13
N ILE A 23 -22.49 25.85 -8.27
CA ILE A 23 -21.47 25.01 -7.66
C ILE A 23 -22.15 24.27 -6.52
N ASN A 24 -22.53 23.02 -6.76
CA ASN A 24 -22.99 22.12 -5.73
C ASN A 24 -21.81 21.78 -4.80
N PHE A 25 -21.49 22.70 -3.88
CA PHE A 25 -20.43 22.56 -2.90
C PHE A 25 -20.60 21.30 -2.07
N ASN A 26 -21.83 20.80 -1.86
CA ASN A 26 -22.07 19.51 -1.20
C ASN A 26 -21.49 18.33 -1.99
N LYS A 27 -21.40 18.42 -3.33
CA LYS A 27 -20.80 17.39 -4.19
C LYS A 27 -19.27 17.54 -4.31
N ALA A 28 -18.75 18.75 -4.10
CA ALA A 28 -17.31 19.04 -4.06
C ALA A 28 -16.68 18.88 -2.66
N LEU A 29 -17.47 19.03 -1.60
CA LEU A 29 -17.12 18.82 -0.19
C LEU A 29 -17.45 17.41 0.30
N ALA A 30 -18.28 16.66 -0.43
CA ALA A 30 -18.37 15.20 -0.30
C ALA A 30 -17.12 14.52 -0.88
N LYS A 31 -15.95 14.96 -0.44
CA LYS A 31 -14.83 14.04 -0.34
C LYS A 31 -15.23 13.13 0.80
N GLU A 32 -15.80 11.97 0.47
CA GLU A 32 -16.00 10.88 1.41
C GLU A 32 -14.70 10.75 2.20
N SER A 33 -14.72 11.23 3.45
CA SER A 33 -13.71 10.86 4.41
C SER A 33 -13.89 9.36 4.55
N SER A 34 -13.00 8.58 3.93
CA SER A 34 -12.95 7.14 4.14
C SER A 34 -13.09 6.92 5.65
N PRO A 35 -14.04 6.09 6.11
CA PRO A 35 -14.21 5.89 7.53
C PRO A 35 -12.87 5.41 8.08
N VAL A 36 -12.30 6.21 8.99
CA VAL A 36 -11.21 5.73 9.83
C VAL A 36 -11.75 4.45 10.47
N SER A 37 -11.04 3.34 10.27
CA SER A 37 -11.42 2.04 10.82
C SER A 37 -11.84 2.21 12.27
N LYS A 38 -12.99 1.65 12.66
CA LYS A 38 -13.43 1.64 14.06
C LYS A 38 -12.47 0.85 14.96
N TYR A 39 -11.65 -0.01 14.35
CA TYR A 39 -10.78 -0.96 15.02
C TYR A 39 -9.33 -0.78 14.58
N ASP A 40 -8.40 -0.82 15.53
CA ASP A 40 -6.97 -0.87 15.24
C ASP A 40 -6.48 -2.29 14.95
N LEU A 41 -7.25 -3.31 15.37
CA LEU A 41 -6.95 -4.72 15.19
C LEU A 41 -8.24 -5.51 14.91
N VAL A 42 -8.19 -6.38 13.91
CA VAL A 42 -9.27 -7.32 13.58
C VAL A 42 -8.68 -8.73 13.53
N ALA A 43 -9.36 -9.68 14.16
CA ALA A 43 -9.03 -11.11 14.11
C ALA A 43 -10.21 -11.89 13.53
N ILE A 44 -9.96 -12.60 12.43
CA ILE A 44 -10.93 -13.47 11.77
C ILE A 44 -10.44 -14.92 11.89
N LYS A 45 -11.37 -15.85 12.10
CA LYS A 45 -11.08 -17.28 12.17
C LYS A 45 -11.99 -18.06 11.22
N GLY A 46 -11.40 -19.04 10.55
CA GLY A 46 -12.11 -20.01 9.71
C GLY A 46 -12.18 -19.60 8.24
N GLY A 47 -12.15 -20.61 7.37
CA GLY A 47 -12.03 -20.43 5.93
C GLY A 47 -10.58 -20.43 5.45
N GLU A 48 -10.40 -20.23 4.14
CA GLU A 48 -9.08 -20.14 3.51
C GLU A 48 -8.46 -18.75 3.74
N ALA A 49 -7.14 -18.64 3.54
CA ALA A 49 -6.39 -17.42 3.84
C ALA A 49 -6.92 -16.18 3.09
N GLU A 50 -7.35 -16.35 1.84
CA GLU A 50 -7.90 -15.27 1.01
C GLU A 50 -9.23 -14.74 1.56
N ASP A 51 -10.12 -15.63 2.00
CA ASP A 51 -11.43 -15.28 2.55
C ASP A 51 -11.28 -14.57 3.90
N MET A 52 -10.37 -15.06 4.74
CA MET A 52 -10.07 -14.44 6.03
C MET A 52 -9.51 -13.02 5.85
N PHE A 53 -8.61 -12.83 4.88
CA PHE A 53 -8.07 -11.52 4.55
C PHE A 53 -9.15 -10.55 4.07
N ASP A 54 -9.99 -10.96 3.12
CA ASP A 54 -11.05 -10.10 2.59
C ASP A 54 -12.02 -9.66 3.69
N LYS A 55 -12.42 -10.58 4.58
CA LYS A 55 -13.27 -10.27 5.74
C LYS A 55 -12.57 -9.32 6.71
N ALA A 56 -11.31 -9.59 7.04
CA ALA A 56 -10.56 -8.77 7.99
C ALA A 56 -10.39 -7.33 7.48
N ILE A 57 -10.03 -7.17 6.21
CA ILE A 57 -9.87 -5.85 5.59
C ILE A 57 -11.21 -5.13 5.46
N ALA A 58 -12.31 -5.82 5.19
CA ALA A 58 -13.63 -5.20 5.18
C ALA A 58 -13.99 -4.60 6.56
N GLU A 59 -13.74 -5.33 7.66
CA GLU A 59 -13.96 -4.82 9.02
C GLU A 59 -13.05 -3.64 9.37
N LEU A 60 -11.85 -3.57 8.79
CA LEU A 60 -10.94 -2.41 8.89
C LEU A 60 -11.33 -1.23 7.98
N GLY A 61 -12.54 -1.23 7.41
CA GLY A 61 -13.03 -0.16 6.53
C GLY A 61 -12.55 -0.27 5.08
N GLY A 62 -11.98 -1.41 4.68
CA GLY A 62 -11.56 -1.70 3.32
C GLY A 62 -10.18 -1.15 2.96
N LEU A 63 -9.57 -1.73 1.92
CA LEU A 63 -8.20 -1.37 1.53
C LEU A 63 -8.06 0.06 0.99
N LYS A 64 -9.16 0.68 0.53
CA LYS A 64 -9.23 2.08 0.10
C LYS A 64 -9.03 3.09 1.25
N SER A 65 -9.14 2.64 2.50
CA SER A 65 -8.80 3.46 3.66
C SER A 65 -7.28 3.61 3.85
N PHE A 66 -6.51 2.68 3.29
CA PHE A 66 -5.05 2.65 3.39
C PHE A 66 -4.36 3.03 2.07
N ILE A 67 -4.97 2.68 0.93
CA ILE A 67 -4.42 2.91 -0.41
C ILE A 67 -5.28 3.93 -1.15
N LYS A 68 -4.63 4.99 -1.63
CA LYS A 68 -5.21 6.03 -2.49
C LYS A 68 -4.85 5.76 -3.95
N LYS A 69 -5.73 6.20 -4.85
CA LYS A 69 -5.52 6.07 -6.30
C LYS A 69 -4.17 6.67 -6.71
N GLY A 70 -3.39 5.89 -7.47
CA GLY A 70 -2.10 6.31 -8.02
C GLY A 70 -0.89 6.01 -7.14
N GLN A 71 -1.08 5.54 -5.90
CA GLN A 71 0.02 5.22 -4.98
C GLN A 71 0.81 3.98 -5.42
N LYS A 72 2.10 3.98 -5.07
CA LYS A 72 2.95 2.79 -5.11
C LYS A 72 2.82 2.03 -3.79
N VAL A 73 2.62 0.73 -3.88
CA VAL A 73 2.51 -0.16 -2.72
C VAL A 73 3.66 -1.15 -2.74
N VAL A 74 4.27 -1.41 -1.59
CA VAL A 74 5.20 -2.52 -1.42
C VAL A 74 4.67 -3.48 -0.37
N VAL A 75 4.60 -4.76 -0.75
CA VAL A 75 4.16 -5.85 0.11
C VAL A 75 5.39 -6.68 0.46
N LYS A 76 5.67 -6.82 1.76
CA LYS A 76 6.75 -7.65 2.26
C LYS A 76 6.20 -8.90 2.94
N PRO A 77 6.01 -10.01 2.20
CA PRO A 77 5.73 -11.30 2.79
C PRO A 77 6.96 -11.83 3.56
N ASN A 78 6.80 -13.00 4.18
CA ASN A 78 7.91 -13.84 4.61
C ASN A 78 8.23 -14.88 3.52
N ILE A 79 9.40 -14.78 2.90
CA ILE A 79 9.97 -15.70 1.90
C ILE A 79 11.34 -16.20 2.38
N GLY A 80 11.48 -16.43 3.69
CA GLY A 80 12.76 -16.73 4.32
C GLY A 80 13.41 -18.03 3.85
N TRP A 81 12.60 -19.04 3.53
CA TRP A 81 13.06 -20.43 3.46
C TRP A 81 12.85 -21.07 2.09
N ASP A 82 13.79 -21.91 1.66
CA ASP A 82 13.70 -22.71 0.43
C ASP A 82 12.82 -23.95 0.66
N VAL A 83 11.52 -23.73 0.83
CA VAL A 83 10.54 -24.81 1.03
C VAL A 83 9.26 -24.57 0.25
N ILE A 84 8.56 -25.67 -0.06
CA ILE A 84 7.25 -25.67 -0.71
C ILE A 84 6.13 -25.16 0.22
N PRO A 85 5.01 -24.63 -0.32
CA PRO A 85 3.92 -24.06 0.46
C PRO A 85 3.33 -24.99 1.53
N GLU A 86 3.33 -26.30 1.29
CA GLU A 86 2.78 -27.33 2.16
C GLU A 86 3.50 -27.39 3.52
N ASN A 87 4.75 -26.93 3.59
CA ASN A 87 5.51 -26.86 4.84
C ASN A 87 5.17 -25.64 5.70
N ALA A 88 4.41 -24.67 5.19
CA ALA A 88 3.93 -23.49 5.90
C ALA A 88 5.00 -22.66 6.65
N ALA A 89 6.26 -22.68 6.19
CA ALA A 89 7.35 -21.88 6.77
C ALA A 89 7.41 -20.44 6.23
N ASN A 90 6.76 -20.19 5.09
CA ASN A 90 6.66 -18.91 4.42
C ASN A 90 5.20 -18.43 4.41
N THR A 91 4.98 -17.15 4.11
CA THR A 91 3.62 -16.61 3.97
C THR A 91 2.87 -17.38 2.87
N ASN A 92 1.58 -17.67 3.09
CA ASN A 92 0.79 -18.41 2.11
C ASN A 92 0.75 -17.67 0.74
N PRO A 93 1.12 -18.31 -0.37
CA PRO A 93 1.20 -17.64 -1.67
C PRO A 93 -0.16 -17.15 -2.18
N LYS A 94 -1.26 -17.86 -1.88
CA LYS A 94 -2.61 -17.41 -2.24
C LYS A 94 -2.98 -16.10 -1.53
N LEU A 95 -2.60 -15.97 -0.26
CA LEU A 95 -2.79 -14.73 0.49
C LEU A 95 -2.04 -13.57 -0.16
N VAL A 96 -0.77 -13.76 -0.53
CA VAL A 96 0.03 -12.71 -1.20
C VAL A 96 -0.62 -12.29 -2.51
N GLY A 97 -1.00 -13.25 -3.37
CA GLY A 97 -1.71 -12.97 -4.62
C GLY A 97 -3.01 -12.19 -4.39
N ARG A 98 -3.78 -12.55 -3.35
CA ARG A 98 -5.02 -11.84 -2.99
C ARG A 98 -4.76 -10.41 -2.55
N ILE A 99 -3.76 -10.18 -1.69
CA ILE A 99 -3.35 -8.84 -1.24
C ILE A 99 -2.97 -7.98 -2.44
N VAL A 100 -2.12 -8.49 -3.34
CA VAL A 100 -1.69 -7.78 -4.55
C VAL A 100 -2.89 -7.36 -5.38
N LYS A 101 -3.81 -8.29 -5.65
CA LYS A 101 -5.03 -8.01 -6.42
C LYS A 101 -5.88 -6.91 -5.76
N ARG A 102 -6.10 -7.00 -4.43
CA ARG A 102 -6.86 -5.98 -3.70
C ARG A 102 -6.17 -4.62 -3.70
N CYS A 103 -4.84 -4.56 -3.72
CA CYS A 103 -4.11 -3.30 -3.84
C CYS A 103 -4.41 -2.59 -5.16
N PHE A 104 -4.40 -3.32 -6.28
CA PHE A 104 -4.78 -2.76 -7.59
C PHE A 104 -6.25 -2.34 -7.64
N GLU A 105 -7.17 -3.15 -7.09
CA GLU A 105 -8.60 -2.80 -6.99
C GLU A 105 -8.84 -1.55 -6.12
N ALA A 106 -7.98 -1.30 -5.12
CA ALA A 106 -7.98 -0.07 -4.32
C ALA A 106 -7.42 1.14 -5.08
N GLY A 107 -6.78 0.94 -6.23
CA GLY A 107 -6.28 1.98 -7.12
C GLY A 107 -4.77 2.19 -7.07
N ALA A 108 -4.00 1.27 -6.51
CA ALA A 108 -2.54 1.31 -6.61
C ALA A 108 -2.09 1.39 -8.08
N LYS A 109 -1.10 2.22 -8.36
CA LYS A 109 -0.49 2.31 -9.70
C LYS A 109 0.48 1.16 -9.93
N ASP A 110 1.30 0.88 -8.94
CA ASP A 110 2.32 -0.17 -8.95
C ASP A 110 2.26 -0.91 -7.61
N VAL A 111 2.39 -2.23 -7.66
CA VAL A 111 2.54 -3.08 -6.47
C VAL A 111 3.84 -3.86 -6.61
N TYR A 112 4.72 -3.74 -5.62
CA TYR A 112 5.98 -4.45 -5.53
C TYR A 112 5.91 -5.53 -4.46
N VAL A 113 6.59 -6.64 -4.69
CA VAL A 113 6.72 -7.72 -3.70
C VAL A 113 8.19 -8.09 -3.56
N PHE A 114 8.70 -8.09 -2.34
CA PHE A 114 10.04 -8.60 -2.05
C PHE A 114 10.16 -9.04 -0.59
N ASP A 115 11.14 -9.88 -0.33
CA ASP A 115 11.67 -10.18 1.00
C ASP A 115 13.18 -10.42 0.94
N HIS A 116 13.87 -10.29 2.07
CA HIS A 116 15.27 -10.68 2.22
C HIS A 116 15.35 -12.05 2.89
N THR A 117 15.95 -13.02 2.22
CA THR A 117 15.77 -14.45 2.54
C THR A 117 16.87 -14.96 3.47
N CYS A 118 16.61 -16.09 4.13
CA CYS A 118 17.62 -16.80 4.92
C CYS A 118 18.38 -17.83 4.07
N ASP A 119 17.67 -18.55 3.20
CA ASP A 119 18.27 -19.48 2.25
C ASP A 119 18.57 -18.81 0.90
N ASN A 120 18.95 -19.59 -0.12
CA ASN A 120 19.19 -19.09 -1.47
C ASN A 120 17.94 -18.38 -2.03
N TRP A 121 18.04 -17.06 -2.22
CA TRP A 121 16.90 -16.21 -2.54
C TRP A 121 16.11 -16.64 -3.77
N THR A 122 16.79 -17.07 -4.86
CA THR A 122 16.09 -17.49 -6.08
C THR A 122 15.20 -18.70 -5.84
N LYS A 123 15.69 -19.65 -5.02
CA LYS A 123 14.92 -20.85 -4.68
C LYS A 123 13.82 -20.55 -3.68
N CYS A 124 14.04 -19.70 -2.68
CA CYS A 124 12.98 -19.25 -1.77
C CYS A 124 11.82 -18.61 -2.55
N TYR A 125 12.12 -17.71 -3.49
CA TYR A 125 11.11 -17.02 -4.29
C TYR A 125 10.34 -18.00 -5.19
N SER A 126 11.04 -18.94 -5.86
CA SER A 126 10.39 -19.90 -6.75
C SER A 126 9.62 -20.99 -6.00
N ASN A 127 10.24 -21.63 -5.02
CA ASN A 127 9.71 -22.83 -4.37
C ASN A 127 8.61 -22.51 -3.35
N SER A 128 8.63 -21.32 -2.75
CA SER A 128 7.51 -20.84 -1.92
C SER A 128 6.23 -20.61 -2.73
N GLY A 129 6.31 -20.55 -4.06
CA GLY A 129 5.19 -20.20 -4.94
C GLY A 129 4.76 -18.73 -4.86
N ILE A 130 5.37 -17.92 -3.99
CA ILE A 130 4.99 -16.53 -3.76
C ILE A 130 5.33 -15.66 -4.97
N GLU A 131 6.50 -15.86 -5.58
CA GLU A 131 6.89 -15.10 -6.78
C GLU A 131 5.85 -15.27 -7.89
N ARG A 132 5.44 -16.53 -8.15
CA ARG A 132 4.43 -16.83 -9.16
C ARG A 132 3.10 -16.19 -8.82
N ALA A 133 2.58 -16.39 -7.60
CA ALA A 133 1.29 -15.83 -7.19
C ALA A 133 1.25 -14.30 -7.25
N ALA A 134 2.34 -13.63 -6.87
CA ALA A 134 2.47 -12.18 -6.95
C ALA A 134 2.50 -11.68 -8.41
N LYS A 135 3.30 -12.33 -9.28
CA LYS A 135 3.38 -11.99 -10.72
C LYS A 135 2.05 -12.23 -11.44
N ASP A 136 1.40 -13.36 -11.18
CA ASP A 136 0.10 -13.69 -11.76
C ASP A 136 -0.98 -12.67 -11.35
N ALA A 137 -0.85 -12.07 -10.16
CA ALA A 137 -1.70 -10.97 -9.68
C ALA A 137 -1.29 -9.57 -10.19
N GLY A 138 -0.21 -9.47 -10.98
CA GLY A 138 0.24 -8.23 -11.63
C GLY A 138 1.32 -7.45 -10.88
N ALA A 139 1.86 -7.97 -9.77
CA ALA A 139 2.94 -7.29 -9.05
C ALA A 139 4.30 -7.42 -9.76
N LYS A 140 5.18 -6.47 -9.46
CA LYS A 140 6.61 -6.54 -9.78
C LYS A 140 7.35 -7.17 -8.61
N VAL A 141 7.84 -8.39 -8.81
CA VAL A 141 8.66 -9.06 -7.80
C VAL A 141 10.11 -8.60 -7.95
N VAL A 142 10.70 -8.13 -6.87
CA VAL A 142 12.06 -7.58 -6.82
C VAL A 142 12.90 -8.38 -5.84
N SER A 143 14.19 -8.54 -6.11
CA SER A 143 15.08 -9.27 -5.21
C SER A 143 15.43 -8.41 -3.99
N GLY A 144 15.25 -8.96 -2.79
CA GLY A 144 15.76 -8.37 -1.56
C GLY A 144 17.24 -8.70 -1.27
N GLU A 145 17.89 -9.53 -2.09
CA GLU A 145 19.29 -9.96 -1.87
C GLU A 145 20.31 -8.92 -2.33
N ASN A 146 19.96 -8.10 -3.34
CA ASN A 146 20.92 -7.19 -3.94
C ASN A 146 21.16 -5.97 -3.05
N GLU A 147 22.34 -5.94 -2.43
CA GLU A 147 22.81 -4.85 -1.57
C GLU A 147 22.78 -3.46 -2.25
N GLY A 148 22.87 -3.41 -3.59
CA GLY A 148 22.80 -2.17 -4.36
C GLY A 148 21.44 -1.46 -4.28
N TYR A 149 20.38 -2.15 -3.86
CA TYR A 149 19.05 -1.57 -3.64
C TYR A 149 18.87 -0.98 -2.24
N TYR A 150 19.88 -1.09 -1.37
CA TYR A 150 19.78 -0.65 0.01
C TYR A 150 20.46 0.70 0.23
N GLN A 151 19.77 1.57 0.95
CA GLN A 151 20.27 2.90 1.33
C GLN A 151 20.55 2.93 2.83
N GLU A 152 21.67 3.54 3.23
CA GLU A 152 21.94 3.76 4.65
C GLU A 152 20.98 4.82 5.21
N VAL A 153 20.20 4.44 6.21
CA VAL A 153 19.24 5.29 6.91
C VAL A 153 19.69 5.43 8.36
N LYS A 154 19.75 6.67 8.85
CA LYS A 154 19.94 6.94 10.28
C LYS A 154 18.62 6.67 11.01
N ILE A 155 18.70 6.08 12.19
CA ILE A 155 17.54 5.80 13.04
C ILE A 155 17.55 6.82 14.17
N PRO A 156 16.74 7.90 14.08
CA PRO A 156 16.67 8.90 15.14
C PRO A 156 16.24 8.23 16.44
N ASN A 157 16.87 8.61 17.55
CA ASN A 157 16.60 8.04 18.88
C ASN A 157 16.93 6.54 19.03
N GLY A 158 17.65 5.93 18.07
CA GLY A 158 18.15 4.57 18.17
C GLY A 158 19.12 4.41 19.36
N LYS A 159 18.83 3.47 20.28
CA LYS A 159 19.68 3.21 21.45
C LYS A 159 20.92 2.38 21.09
N LYS A 160 20.73 1.24 20.42
CA LYS A 160 21.80 0.32 19.99
C LYS A 160 22.03 0.38 18.48
N LEU A 161 20.97 0.17 17.69
CA LEU A 161 20.99 0.33 16.24
C LEU A 161 20.73 1.81 15.90
N LYS A 162 21.78 2.52 15.48
CA LYS A 162 21.72 3.98 15.21
C LYS A 162 21.57 4.30 13.72
N LYS A 163 21.89 3.33 12.89
CA LYS A 163 21.75 3.37 11.44
C LYS A 163 21.61 1.95 10.94
N ASP A 164 20.93 1.79 9.83
CA ASP A 164 20.77 0.50 9.15
C ASP A 164 20.60 0.72 7.65
N LYS A 165 20.61 -0.36 6.89
CA LYS A 165 20.35 -0.37 5.47
C LYS A 165 18.89 -0.71 5.21
N VAL A 166 18.20 0.13 4.45
CA VAL A 166 16.78 -0.05 4.11
C VAL A 166 16.64 -0.12 2.60
N HIS A 167 15.92 -1.13 2.12
CA HIS A 167 15.67 -1.33 0.70
C HIS A 167 14.89 -0.13 0.11
N GLU A 168 15.30 0.36 -1.06
CA GLU A 168 14.76 1.57 -1.71
C GLU A 168 13.23 1.51 -1.88
N LEU A 169 12.67 0.36 -2.25
CA LEU A 169 11.23 0.19 -2.35
C LEU A 169 10.46 0.46 -1.05
N ILE A 170 11.05 0.24 0.13
CA ILE A 170 10.42 0.61 1.42
C ILE A 170 10.45 2.13 1.61
N LEU A 171 11.50 2.80 1.13
CA LEU A 171 11.66 4.25 1.23
C LEU A 171 10.80 5.01 0.21
N ASP A 172 10.65 4.45 -1.00
CA ASP A 172 10.06 5.11 -2.16
C ASP A 172 8.58 4.80 -2.38
N SER A 173 8.03 3.79 -1.68
CA SER A 173 6.61 3.44 -1.77
C SER A 173 5.77 4.29 -0.84
N ASP A 174 4.57 4.65 -1.29
CA ASP A 174 3.63 5.44 -0.49
C ASP A 174 2.95 4.59 0.61
N VAL A 175 2.84 3.29 0.38
CA VAL A 175 2.21 2.33 1.30
C VAL A 175 3.08 1.09 1.45
N PHE A 176 3.33 0.70 2.70
CA PHE A 176 4.03 -0.53 3.07
C PHE A 176 3.07 -1.49 3.76
N ILE A 177 2.99 -2.73 3.27
CA ILE A 177 2.19 -3.81 3.86
C ILE A 177 3.13 -4.94 4.27
N ASN A 178 3.29 -5.16 5.57
CA ASN A 178 4.02 -6.30 6.12
C ASN A 178 3.10 -7.51 6.26
N VAL A 179 3.52 -8.68 5.78
CA VAL A 179 2.72 -9.92 5.83
C VAL A 179 3.57 -11.03 6.45
N PRO A 180 3.53 -11.22 7.78
CA PRO A 180 4.28 -12.28 8.43
C PRO A 180 3.69 -13.68 8.14
N VAL A 181 4.30 -14.71 8.73
CA VAL A 181 3.73 -16.07 8.81
C VAL A 181 2.71 -16.12 9.95
#